data_AF-A0A0M9X5Q6-F1
#
_entry.id   AF-A0A0M9X5Q6-F1
#
_cell.length_a   1.000
_cell.length_b   1.000
_cell.length_c   1.000
_cell.angle_alpha   90.00
_cell.angle_beta   90.00
_cell.angle_gamma   90.00
#
_symmetry.space_group_name_H-M   'P 1'
#
loop_
_entity.id
_entity.type
_entity.pdbx_description
1 polymer ?
#
loop_
_entity_poly.entity_id
_entity_poly.type
_entity_poly.pdbx_seq_one_letter_code
_entity_poly.pdbx_strand_id
1 'polypeptide(L)'
;MTANQRLVIMLYAMHPTDRAGAVVETGAKLAELVGMSPTVFSRTRRQVVEAGWLEESERLAHISYYRLSAKSTGEDVVVPLRRAT
;
A
#
# COMPACT_ATOMS: atom_id res chain seq x y z
N MET A 1 2.62 -14.73 -0.20
CA MET A 1 3.28 -13.41 -0.25
C MET A 1 4.70 -13.58 -0.81
N THR A 2 5.01 -13.03 -1.98
CA THR A 2 6.34 -13.10 -2.61
C THR A 2 7.29 -12.01 -2.09
N ALA A 3 8.58 -12.05 -2.47
CA ALA A 3 9.54 -11.00 -2.11
C ALA A 3 9.14 -9.63 -2.68
N ASN A 4 8.77 -9.56 -3.97
CA ASN A 4 8.34 -8.32 -4.60
C ASN A 4 7.04 -7.78 -3.98
N GLN A 5 6.10 -8.66 -3.63
CA GLN A 5 4.87 -8.25 -2.93
C GLN A 5 5.19 -7.61 -1.57
N ARG A 6 6.09 -8.23 -0.78
CA ARG A 6 6.56 -7.65 0.49
C ARG A 6 7.24 -6.30 0.29
N LEU A 7 8.10 -6.19 -0.72
CA LEU A 7 8.81 -4.95 -1.01
C LEU A 7 7.86 -3.81 -1.39
N VAL A 8 6.85 -4.09 -2.23
CA VAL A 8 5.82 -3.11 -2.57
C VAL A 8 5.02 -2.69 -1.33
N ILE A 9 4.59 -3.64 -0.48
CA ILE A 9 3.87 -3.30 0.75
C ILE A 9 4.72 -2.44 1.69
N MET A 10 6.00 -2.81 1.88
CA MET A 10 6.94 -2.02 2.70
C MET A 10 7.14 -0.62 2.14
N LEU A 11 7.22 -0.45 0.82
CA LEU A 11 7.29 0.86 0.18
C LEU A 11 6.11 1.74 0.59
N TYR A 12 4.87 1.22 0.50
CA TYR A 12 3.67 1.96 0.90
C TYR A 12 3.59 2.22 2.41
N ALA A 13 4.17 1.34 3.24
CA ALA A 13 4.20 1.53 4.69
C ALA A 13 5.21 2.60 5.15
N MET A 14 6.27 2.84 4.38
CA MET A 14 7.35 3.77 4.74
C MET A 14 7.23 5.13 4.03
N HIS A 15 6.43 5.23 2.97
CA HIS A 15 6.33 6.49 2.23
C HIS A 15 5.46 7.51 2.96
N PRO A 16 5.77 8.82 2.84
CA PRO A 16 4.89 9.86 3.31
C PRO A 16 3.50 9.72 2.71
N THR A 17 2.49 9.87 3.55
CA THR A 17 1.08 9.83 3.16
C THR A 17 0.41 11.18 3.40
N ASP A 18 -0.67 11.41 2.66
CA ASP A 18 -1.55 12.54 2.94
C ASP A 18 -2.46 12.26 4.17
N ARG A 19 -3.42 13.15 4.41
CA ARG A 19 -4.38 12.99 5.51
C ARG A 19 -5.31 11.77 5.36
N ALA A 20 -5.50 11.27 4.14
CA ALA A 20 -6.33 10.09 3.87
C ALA A 20 -5.51 8.77 3.93
N GLY A 21 -4.19 8.87 4.15
CA GLY A 21 -3.28 7.73 4.15
C GLY A 21 -2.79 7.33 2.75
N ALA A 22 -3.12 8.11 1.72
CA ALA A 22 -2.69 7.86 0.35
C ALA A 22 -1.24 8.26 0.15
N VAL A 23 -0.48 7.41 -0.53
CA VAL A 23 0.87 7.73 -0.97
C VAL A 23 0.76 8.60 -2.23
N VAL A 24 1.08 9.89 -2.09
CA VAL A 24 0.95 10.91 -3.16
C VAL A 24 2.16 10.87 -4.10
N GLU A 25 2.44 9.69 -4.65
CA GLU A 25 3.51 9.47 -5.61
C GLU A 25 3.05 8.65 -6.81
N THR A 26 3.66 8.92 -7.97
CA THR A 26 3.27 8.22 -9.19
C THR A 26 3.77 6.77 -9.18
N GLY A 27 3.03 5.87 -9.83
CA GLY A 27 3.48 4.48 -9.98
C GLY A 27 4.84 4.35 -10.68
N ALA A 28 5.18 5.28 -11.58
CA ALA A 28 6.48 5.31 -12.23
C ALA A 28 7.60 5.65 -11.25
N LYS A 29 7.40 6.65 -10.38
CA LYS A 29 8.38 7.02 -9.36
C LYS A 29 8.58 5.92 -8.32
N LEU A 30 7.48 5.33 -7.88
CA LEU A 30 7.51 4.20 -6.94
C LEU A 30 8.23 2.98 -7.54
N ALA A 31 8.05 2.68 -8.83
CA ALA A 31 8.75 1.61 -9.51
C ALA A 31 10.27 1.85 -9.57
N GLU A 32 10.69 3.09 -9.87
CA GLU A 32 12.10 3.51 -9.85
C GLU A 32 12.74 3.28 -8.48
N LEU A 33 12.06 3.68 -7.40
CA LEU A 33 12.56 3.56 -6.03
C LEU A 33 12.85 2.12 -5.59
N VAL A 34 12.08 1.15 -6.09
CA VAL A 34 12.29 -0.28 -5.77
C VAL A 34 13.06 -1.04 -6.86
N GLY A 35 13.62 -0.34 -7.84
CA GLY A 35 14.41 -0.95 -8.92
C GLY A 35 13.59 -1.88 -9.83
N MET A 36 12.30 -1.62 -10.01
CA MET A 36 11.40 -2.42 -10.84
C MET A 36 11.05 -1.70 -12.15
N SER A 37 10.81 -2.46 -13.22
CA SER A 37 10.16 -1.90 -14.40
C SER A 37 8.72 -1.48 -14.07
N PRO A 38 8.16 -0.44 -14.71
CA PRO A 38 6.78 -0.01 -14.46
C PRO A 38 5.75 -1.12 -14.64
N THR A 39 5.96 -2.01 -15.61
CA THR A 39 5.07 -3.16 -15.88
C THR A 39 5.09 -4.18 -14.74
N VAL A 40 6.29 -4.50 -14.20
CA VAL A 40 6.42 -5.43 -13.07
C VAL A 40 5.80 -4.81 -11.83
N PHE A 41 6.13 -3.55 -11.53
CA PHE A 41 5.56 -2.84 -10.38
C PHE A 41 4.03 -2.78 -10.44
N SER A 42 3.46 -2.40 -11.59
CA SER A 42 2.01 -2.29 -11.76
C SER A 42 1.31 -3.64 -11.57
N ARG A 43 1.90 -4.73 -12.09
CA ARG A 43 1.39 -6.09 -11.87
C ARG A 43 1.48 -6.51 -10.40
N THR A 44 2.62 -6.28 -9.75
CA THR A 44 2.80 -6.60 -8.33
C THR A 44 1.85 -5.79 -7.45
N ARG A 45 1.68 -4.50 -7.74
CA ARG A 45 0.72 -3.62 -7.04
C ARG A 45 -0.70 -4.15 -7.17
N ARG A 46 -1.13 -4.55 -8.37
CA ARG A 46 -2.45 -5.16 -8.57
C ARG A 46 -2.64 -6.42 -7.73
N GLN A 47 -1.64 -7.31 -7.69
CA GLN A 47 -1.71 -8.54 -6.88
C GLN A 47 -1.83 -8.26 -5.37
N VAL A 48 -1.15 -7.24 -4.85
CA VAL A 48 -1.27 -6.89 -3.42
C VAL A 48 -2.58 -6.15 -3.12
N VAL A 49 -3.15 -5.43 -4.09
CA VAL A 49 -4.53 -4.90 -4.00
C VAL A 49 -5.54 -6.05 -3.95
N GLU A 50 -5.44 -7.01 -4.88
CA GLU A 50 -6.31 -8.20 -4.92
C GLU A 50 -6.21 -9.05 -3.63
N ALA A 51 -5.02 -9.11 -3.02
CA ALA A 51 -4.81 -9.77 -1.75
C ALA A 51 -5.28 -8.96 -0.51
N GLY A 52 -5.82 -7.75 -0.75
CA GLY A 52 -6.35 -6.85 0.27
C GLY A 52 -5.28 -6.23 1.15
N TRP A 53 -4.07 -6.00 0.64
CA TRP A 53 -3.03 -5.27 1.37
C TRP A 53 -3.06 -3.77 1.03
N LEU A 54 -3.34 -3.44 -0.23
CA LEU A 54 -3.51 -2.07 -0.68
C LEU A 54 -4.93 -1.87 -1.19
N GLU A 55 -5.35 -0.61 -1.20
CA GLU A 55 -6.58 -0.19 -1.85
C GLU A 55 -6.35 1.13 -2.61
N GLU A 56 -7.13 1.32 -3.67
CA GLU A 56 -7.14 2.58 -4.42
C GLU A 56 -7.89 3.62 -3.59
N SER A 57 -7.24 4.75 -3.30
CA SER A 57 -7.79 5.79 -2.43
C SER A 57 -8.49 6.86 -3.26
N GLU A 58 -7.77 7.43 -4.22
CA GLU A 58 -8.25 8.52 -5.05
C GLU A 58 -7.65 8.44 -6.46
N ARG A 59 -8.30 9.12 -7.40
CA ARG A 59 -7.83 9.24 -8.77
C ARG A 59 -7.82 10.70 -9.16
N LEU A 60 -6.63 11.23 -9.46
CA LEU A 60 -6.46 12.57 -10.01
C LEU A 60 -6.13 12.45 -11.50
N ALA A 61 -7.03 12.92 -12.35
CA ALA A 61 -6.96 12.76 -13.81
C ALA A 61 -6.76 11.29 -14.24
N HIS A 62 -5.57 10.93 -14.72
CA HIS A 62 -5.24 9.57 -15.16
C HIS A 62 -4.36 8.79 -14.16
N ILE A 63 -4.05 9.39 -13.02
CA ILE A 63 -3.19 8.81 -11.98
C ILE A 63 -4.08 8.32 -10.84
N SER A 64 -3.97 7.02 -10.54
CA SER A 64 -4.59 6.39 -9.38
C SER A 64 -3.58 6.32 -8.23
N TYR A 65 -3.99 6.79 -7.05
CA TYR A 65 -3.22 6.74 -5.82
C TYR A 65 -3.71 5.62 -4.90
N TYR A 66 -2.81 5.09 -4.10
CA TYR A 66 -3.05 3.89 -3.29
C TYR A 66 -2.63 4.13 -1.85
N ARG A 67 -3.29 3.42 -0.93
CA ARG A 67 -2.99 3.42 0.50
C ARG A 67 -2.93 2.00 1.05
N LEU A 68 -2.36 1.84 2.24
CA LEU A 68 -2.52 0.62 3.02
C LEU A 68 -4.00 0.43 3.36
N SER A 69 -4.50 -0.78 3.17
CA SER A 69 -5.85 -1.17 3.58
C SER A 69 -5.97 -1.31 5.10
N ALA A 70 -7.19 -1.26 5.63
CA ALA A 70 -7.51 -1.49 7.05
C ALA A 70 -6.97 -2.83 7.58
N LYS A 71 -7.01 -3.88 6.74
CA LYS A 71 -6.41 -5.19 7.02
C LYS A 71 -4.91 -5.10 7.29
N SER A 72 -4.21 -4.16 6.65
CA SER A 72 -2.76 -4.01 6.76
C SER A 72 -2.35 -3.16 7.96
N THR A 73 -3.20 -2.23 8.38
CA THR A 73 -2.98 -1.41 9.58
C THR A 73 -3.43 -2.09 10.87
N GLY A 74 -4.14 -3.22 10.76
CA GLY A 74 -4.65 -3.95 11.92
C GLY A 74 -5.88 -3.30 12.54
N GLU A 75 -6.55 -2.38 11.83
CA GLU A 75 -7.79 -1.74 12.28
C GLU A 75 -8.90 -2.76 12.56
N ASP A 76 -8.94 -3.86 11.81
CA ASP A 76 -9.89 -4.96 12.03
C ASP A 76 -9.48 -5.90 13.19
N VAL A 77 -8.27 -5.76 13.73
CA VAL A 77 -7.73 -6.55 14.84
C VAL A 77 -7.73 -5.72 16.12
N VAL A 78 -8.91 -5.28 16.54
CA VAL A 78 -9.10 -4.68 17.87
C VAL A 78 -9.01 -5.76 18.94
N VAL A 79 -7.83 -5.93 19.54
CA VAL A 79 -7.68 -6.76 20.74
C VAL A 79 -8.30 -6.02 21.93
N PRO A 80 -9.22 -6.63 22.70
CA PRO A 80 -9.77 -6.00 23.90
C PRO A 80 -8.64 -5.67 24.88
N LEU A 81 -8.54 -4.40 25.28
CA LEU A 81 -7.67 -3.96 26.37
C LEU A 81 -8.08 -4.71 27.65
N ARG A 82 -7.32 -5.74 28.03
CA ARG A 82 -7.47 -6.38 29.34
C ARG A 82 -7.12 -5.34 30.40
N ARG A 83 -8.11 -4.91 31.18
CA ARG A 83 -7.86 -4.14 32.40
C ARG A 83 -7.14 -5.07 33.38
N ALA A 84 -5.98 -4.67 33.86
CA ALA A 84 -5.35 -5.32 35.00
C ALA A 84 -6.24 -5.07 36.23
N THR A 85 -6.90 -6.12 36.71
CA THR A 85 -7.56 -6.18 38.03
C THR A 85 -6.52 -6.35 39.13
#